data_AF-A0A9X2LXG9-F1
#
_entry.id   AF-A0A9X2LXG9-F1
#
_cell.length_a   1.000
_cell.length_b   1.000
_cell.length_c   1.000
_cell.angle_alpha   90.00
_cell.angle_beta   90.00
_cell.angle_gamma   90.00
#
_symmetry.space_group_name_H-M   'P 1'
#
loop_
_entity.id
_entity.type
_entity.pdbx_description
1 polymer ?
#
loop_
_entity_poly.entity_id
_entity_poly.type
_entity_poly.pdbx_seq_one_letter_code
_entity_poly.pdbx_strand_id
1 'polypeptide(L)'
;MNNHTDITEQLDPRPGISLPPRTIIGVIRGRPVYNIAGGSGESDEDSGDGGGDDDSTDDEDDDAEPGDGGDEEAGRDEAPKPKPPAKKDEGDEWAPPTRDEWQRTQAALKKANDDAKRNRFRAKELEEKARAGETEHEKALREAREEGEKRFRTPLVKAAARVALSEAGVSGSTDRVLRLVDMDALSVDDEGDIVGLDAEVTRVKEEYPEFFQAPAKAKPKARPTAADRKPAEEKPKSSAEQHALRVLGRTA
;
A
#
# COMPACT_ATOMS: atom_id res chain seq x y z
N MET A 1 52.76 23.39 4.92
CA MET A 1 53.13 22.04 4.45
C MET A 1 51.84 21.40 4.00
N ASN A 2 51.53 21.53 2.70
CA ASN A 2 50.26 21.08 2.12
C ASN A 2 50.53 19.73 1.47
N ASN A 3 49.92 18.67 2.01
CA ASN A 3 49.93 17.36 1.39
C ASN A 3 48.81 17.31 0.35
N HIS A 4 49.17 17.61 -0.90
CA HIS A 4 48.34 17.39 -2.07
C HIS A 4 48.59 15.95 -2.53
N THR A 5 47.70 15.03 -2.17
CA THR A 5 47.68 13.68 -2.75
C THR A 5 46.83 13.72 -4.00
N ASP A 6 47.48 13.94 -5.15
CA ASP A 6 46.91 13.67 -6.47
C ASP A 6 46.73 12.15 -6.62
N ILE A 7 45.54 11.66 -6.29
CA ILE A 7 45.06 10.34 -6.72
C ILE A 7 44.43 10.56 -8.09
N THR A 8 45.28 10.64 -9.11
CA THR A 8 44.85 10.42 -10.50
C THR A 8 44.70 8.92 -10.68
N GLU A 9 43.54 8.42 -10.29
CA GLU A 9 43.08 7.06 -10.56
C GLU A 9 42.99 6.89 -12.08
N GLN A 10 44.03 6.32 -12.69
CA GLN A 10 43.98 5.77 -14.04
C GLN A 10 42.97 4.62 -14.03
N LEU A 11 41.71 4.93 -14.30
CA LEU A 11 40.69 3.94 -14.60
C LEU A 11 41.07 3.30 -15.93
N ASP A 12 41.62 2.08 -15.87
CA ASP A 12 41.79 1.24 -17.04
C ASP A 12 40.45 1.15 -17.80
N PRO A 13 40.41 1.42 -19.12
CA PRO A 13 39.20 1.30 -19.90
C PRO A 13 38.75 -0.16 -19.86
N ARG A 14 37.66 -0.41 -19.13
CA ARG A 14 37.04 -1.75 -19.10
C ARG A 14 36.78 -2.18 -20.54
N PRO A 15 37.20 -3.39 -20.96
CA PRO A 15 36.91 -3.86 -22.30
C PRO A 15 35.41 -3.85 -22.49
N GLY A 16 34.92 -2.98 -23.37
CA GLY A 16 33.51 -2.90 -23.70
C GLY A 16 33.05 -4.27 -24.14
N ILE A 17 32.05 -4.83 -23.46
CA ILE A 17 31.41 -6.11 -23.82
C ILE A 17 30.54 -5.83 -25.06
N SER A 18 31.19 -5.53 -26.17
CA SER A 18 30.58 -5.43 -27.49
C SER A 18 30.40 -6.85 -28.01
N LEU A 19 29.37 -7.54 -27.52
CA LEU A 19 28.90 -8.75 -28.18
C LEU A 19 28.36 -8.36 -29.55
N PRO A 20 28.72 -9.10 -30.62
CA PRO A 20 28.23 -8.80 -31.96
C PRO A 20 26.69 -8.84 -32.00
N PRO A 21 26.04 -8.02 -32.86
CA PRO A 21 24.60 -8.00 -33.00
C PRO A 21 24.09 -9.41 -33.33
N ARG A 22 22.96 -9.80 -32.71
CA ARG A 22 22.33 -11.14 -32.78
C ARG A 22 22.99 -12.26 -31.97
N THR A 23 23.83 -11.95 -30.99
CA THR A 23 24.26 -12.96 -30.02
C THR A 23 23.07 -13.42 -29.17
N ILE A 24 22.83 -14.73 -29.12
CA ILE A 24 21.77 -15.34 -28.29
C ILE A 24 22.30 -15.43 -26.85
N ILE A 25 21.67 -14.69 -25.94
CA ILE A 25 22.01 -14.70 -24.50
C ILE A 25 21.34 -15.91 -23.81
N GLY A 26 20.19 -16.35 -24.30
CA GLY A 26 19.48 -17.50 -23.74
C GLY A 26 18.25 -17.89 -24.55
N VAL A 27 17.52 -18.93 -24.11
CA VAL A 27 16.28 -19.38 -24.75
C VAL A 27 15.18 -19.49 -23.68
N ILE A 28 14.08 -18.77 -23.88
CA ILE A 28 12.91 -18.79 -22.97
C ILE A 28 11.73 -19.36 -23.74
N ARG A 29 11.14 -20.47 -23.26
CA ARG A 29 10.00 -21.15 -23.89
C ARG A 29 10.22 -21.47 -25.39
N GLY A 30 11.44 -21.89 -25.73
CA GLY A 30 11.83 -22.22 -27.11
C GLY A 30 12.10 -21.02 -28.01
N ARG A 31 12.09 -19.78 -27.48
CA ARG A 31 12.42 -18.57 -28.25
C ARG A 31 13.80 -18.01 -27.84
N PRO A 32 14.72 -17.76 -28.78
CA PRO A 32 16.02 -17.16 -28.47
C PRO A 32 15.87 -15.70 -28.03
N VAL A 33 16.58 -15.32 -26.99
CA VAL A 33 16.68 -13.97 -26.44
C VAL A 33 17.99 -13.37 -26.92
N TYR A 34 17.92 -12.24 -27.61
CA TYR A 34 19.07 -11.53 -28.16
C TYR A 34 19.47 -10.35 -27.28
N ASN A 35 20.74 -9.94 -27.33
CA ASN A 35 21.18 -8.69 -26.71
C ASN A 35 20.52 -7.49 -27.40
N ILE A 36 19.73 -6.71 -26.67
CA ILE A 36 19.17 -5.45 -27.14
C ILE A 36 20.22 -4.37 -26.84
N ALA A 37 21.18 -4.24 -27.76
CA ALA A 37 22.17 -3.18 -27.68
C ALA A 37 21.53 -1.85 -28.12
N GLY A 38 21.23 -0.97 -27.16
CA GLY A 38 20.95 0.45 -27.41
C GLY A 38 19.53 0.89 -27.12
N GLY A 39 19.33 1.55 -25.98
CA GLY A 39 18.15 2.35 -25.67
C GLY A 39 18.48 3.84 -25.74
N SER A 40 18.43 4.41 -26.94
CA SER A 40 18.14 5.83 -27.20
C SER A 40 17.60 5.92 -28.64
N GLY A 41 16.43 5.34 -28.84
CA GLY A 41 15.67 5.45 -30.08
C GLY A 41 14.48 6.35 -29.82
N GLU A 42 14.65 7.63 -30.16
CA GLU A 42 13.57 8.56 -30.45
C GLU A 42 12.50 7.83 -31.27
N SER A 43 11.30 7.72 -30.71
CA SER A 43 10.09 7.46 -31.49
C SER A 43 9.25 8.72 -31.35
N ASP A 44 9.42 9.59 -32.34
CA ASP A 44 8.43 10.56 -32.75
C ASP A 44 7.10 9.86 -33.08
N GLU A 45 6.03 10.66 -33.00
CA GLU A 45 4.67 10.41 -33.53
C GLU A 45 3.68 9.68 -32.59
N ASP A 46 2.97 10.44 -31.73
CA ASP A 46 1.51 10.46 -31.82
C ASP A 46 0.91 11.79 -31.34
N SER A 47 0.00 12.31 -32.14
CA SER A 47 -0.64 13.62 -32.02
C SER A 47 -1.93 13.49 -31.22
N GLY A 48 -1.95 14.06 -30.01
CA GLY A 48 -3.13 14.17 -29.16
C GLY A 48 -3.46 15.62 -28.85
N ASP A 49 -4.03 16.30 -29.85
CA ASP A 49 -4.80 17.54 -29.68
C ASP A 49 -5.96 17.26 -28.71
N GLY A 50 -5.95 17.93 -27.57
CA GLY A 50 -6.90 17.73 -26.48
C GLY A 50 -7.01 18.99 -25.63
N GLY A 51 -7.56 20.05 -26.24
CA GLY A 51 -7.99 21.24 -25.53
C GLY A 51 -9.01 20.87 -24.44
N GLY A 52 -8.62 21.12 -23.19
CA GLY A 52 -9.51 21.12 -22.05
C GLY A 52 -9.49 22.52 -21.43
N ASP A 53 -10.54 23.29 -21.72
CA ASP A 53 -10.95 24.44 -20.94
C ASP A 53 -11.10 24.02 -19.47
N ASP A 54 -10.15 24.42 -18.63
CA ASP A 54 -10.27 24.34 -17.18
C ASP A 54 -10.97 25.61 -16.67
N ASP A 55 -12.29 25.51 -16.69
CA ASP A 55 -13.25 26.34 -16.01
C ASP A 55 -12.93 26.35 -14.51
N SER A 56 -12.19 27.39 -14.10
CA SER A 56 -11.87 27.69 -12.71
C SER A 56 -13.17 27.92 -11.92
N THR A 57 -13.67 26.83 -11.35
CA THR A 57 -14.78 26.80 -10.42
C THR A 57 -14.27 27.19 -9.04
N ASP A 58 -14.61 28.43 -8.67
CA ASP A 58 -15.17 28.79 -7.35
C ASP A 58 -14.59 28.01 -6.16
N ASP A 59 -13.44 28.46 -5.66
CA ASP A 59 -12.99 28.16 -4.29
C ASP A 59 -13.93 28.89 -3.32
N GLU A 60 -15.08 28.28 -3.03
CA GLU A 60 -15.91 28.61 -1.89
C GLU A 60 -15.09 28.37 -0.61
N ASP A 61 -14.78 29.47 0.10
CA ASP A 61 -14.28 29.52 1.47
C ASP A 61 -15.18 28.69 2.39
N ASP A 62 -14.91 27.39 2.51
CA ASP A 62 -15.55 26.53 3.49
C ASP A 62 -14.82 26.70 4.84
N ASP A 63 -15.34 27.67 5.61
CA ASP A 63 -15.00 28.04 6.98
C ASP A 63 -15.40 26.89 7.93
N ALA A 64 -14.72 25.75 7.79
CA ALA A 64 -14.91 24.58 8.64
C ALA A 64 -14.35 24.86 10.04
N GLU A 65 -15.26 25.22 10.96
CA GLU A 65 -14.99 25.26 12.38
C GLU A 65 -14.33 23.95 12.85
N PRO A 66 -13.19 23.98 13.56
CA PRO A 66 -12.66 22.80 14.19
C PRO A 66 -13.60 22.38 15.32
N GLY A 67 -14.39 21.33 15.05
CA GLY A 67 -15.17 20.63 16.06
C GLY A 67 -14.24 20.12 17.18
N ASP A 68 -14.45 20.67 18.36
CA ASP A 68 -13.94 20.24 19.65
C ASP A 68 -14.48 18.82 19.94
N GLY A 69 -13.78 17.82 19.39
CA GLY A 69 -14.06 16.41 19.59
C GLY A 69 -13.51 15.95 20.94
N GLY A 70 -14.43 15.82 21.89
CA GLY A 70 -14.19 15.37 23.26
C GLY A 70 -13.35 14.09 23.35
N ASP A 71 -12.33 14.20 24.19
CA ASP A 71 -11.52 13.14 24.76
C ASP A 71 -12.38 12.23 25.66
N GLU A 72 -12.89 11.13 25.10
CA GLU A 72 -13.38 9.99 25.86
C GLU A 72 -12.35 8.85 25.79
N GLU A 73 -11.35 8.92 26.68
CA GLU A 73 -10.48 7.79 26.98
C GLU A 73 -11.28 6.65 27.65
N ALA A 74 -11.58 5.61 26.88
CA ALA A 74 -12.02 4.31 27.39
C ALA A 74 -10.87 3.30 27.38
N GLY A 75 -10.29 3.09 28.57
CA GLY A 75 -9.93 1.78 29.10
C GLY A 75 -8.81 0.99 28.40
N ARG A 76 -7.60 1.03 28.98
CA ARG A 76 -6.68 -0.11 28.93
C ARG A 76 -6.18 -0.49 30.32
N ASP A 77 -6.39 -1.77 30.62
CA ASP A 77 -6.17 -2.45 31.88
C ASP A 77 -4.70 -2.62 32.31
N GLU A 78 -4.52 -2.42 33.62
CA GLU A 78 -3.62 -3.12 34.56
C GLU A 78 -2.13 -3.32 34.21
N ALA A 79 -1.35 -2.26 34.49
CA ALA A 79 0.03 -2.37 34.96
C ALA A 79 0.09 -2.14 36.50
N PRO A 80 1.06 -2.73 37.23
CA PRO A 80 1.04 -2.83 38.69
C PRO A 80 1.13 -1.46 39.39
N LYS A 81 0.15 -1.21 40.28
CA LYS A 81 -0.08 0.02 41.05
C LYS A 81 1.20 0.62 41.67
N PRO A 82 1.71 1.78 41.20
CA PRO A 82 2.62 2.60 41.99
C PRO A 82 1.88 3.16 43.21
N LYS A 83 2.56 3.20 44.37
CA LYS A 83 2.01 3.77 45.61
C LYS A 83 1.49 5.19 45.35
N PRO A 84 0.27 5.53 45.81
CA PRO A 84 -0.29 6.86 45.58
C PRO A 84 0.65 7.92 46.17
N PRO A 85 1.12 8.91 45.38
CA PRO A 85 1.79 10.06 45.96
C PRO A 85 0.84 10.72 46.94
N ALA A 86 1.36 11.08 48.11
CA ALA A 86 0.62 11.71 49.18
C ALA A 86 -0.23 12.87 48.65
N LYS A 87 -1.50 12.90 49.06
CA LYS A 87 -2.46 13.99 48.85
C LYS A 87 -1.75 15.33 49.10
N LYS A 88 -1.44 16.06 48.02
CA LYS A 88 -1.08 17.48 48.11
C LYS A 88 -2.37 18.26 48.26
N ASP A 89 -2.56 18.74 49.47
CA ASP A 89 -3.09 20.06 49.84
C ASP A 89 -4.06 20.70 48.85
N GLU A 90 -5.35 20.57 49.19
CA GLU A 90 -6.22 21.71 49.47
C GLU A 90 -6.04 22.96 48.60
N GLY A 91 -6.78 23.00 47.49
CA GLY A 91 -7.54 24.17 47.05
C GLY A 91 -6.78 25.48 46.89
N ASP A 92 -5.96 25.58 45.84
CA ASP A 92 -5.72 26.88 45.20
C ASP A 92 -7.08 27.36 44.66
N GLU A 93 -7.76 28.17 45.46
CA GLU A 93 -8.97 28.90 45.13
C GLU A 93 -8.71 29.68 43.84
N TRP A 94 -9.32 29.22 42.74
CA TRP A 94 -9.12 29.78 41.41
C TRP A 94 -9.51 31.26 41.42
N ALA A 95 -8.52 32.13 41.56
CA ALA A 95 -8.69 33.56 41.44
C ALA A 95 -8.76 33.91 39.95
N PRO A 96 -9.86 34.51 39.46
CA PRO A 96 -9.93 34.91 38.07
C PRO A 96 -8.84 35.95 37.76
N PRO A 97 -8.21 35.89 36.57
CA PRO A 97 -7.22 36.88 36.17
C PRO A 97 -7.76 38.29 36.32
N THR A 98 -6.91 39.21 36.78
CA THR A 98 -7.30 40.63 36.84
C THR A 98 -7.64 41.13 35.44
N ARG A 99 -8.51 42.14 35.32
CA ARG A 99 -8.97 42.65 34.01
C ARG A 99 -7.82 43.05 33.08
N ASP A 100 -6.74 43.58 33.64
CA ASP A 100 -5.55 43.99 32.89
C ASP A 100 -4.73 42.78 32.41
N GLU A 101 -4.62 41.74 33.23
CA GLU A 101 -4.00 40.47 32.83
C GLU A 101 -4.81 39.79 31.72
N TRP A 102 -6.13 39.78 31.83
CA TRP A 102 -7.02 39.26 30.79
C TRP A 102 -6.87 40.01 29.45
N GLN A 103 -6.77 41.34 29.49
CA GLN A 103 -6.54 42.11 28.27
C GLN A 103 -5.16 41.83 27.65
N ARG A 104 -4.13 41.65 28.48
CA ARG A 104 -2.78 41.29 28.01
C ARG A 104 -2.76 39.90 27.38
N THR A 105 -3.43 38.91 27.98
CA THR A 105 -3.50 37.56 27.41
C THR A 105 -4.28 37.53 26.10
N GLN A 106 -5.40 38.25 26.01
CA GLN A 106 -6.17 38.38 24.76
C GLN A 106 -5.38 39.09 23.65
N ALA A 107 -4.65 40.16 23.98
CA ALA A 107 -3.79 40.86 23.02
C ALA A 107 -2.62 39.98 22.55
N ALA A 108 -2.02 39.20 23.46
CA ALA A 108 -0.96 38.25 23.13
C ALA A 108 -1.49 37.11 22.24
N LEU A 109 -2.67 36.57 22.55
CA LEU A 109 -3.32 35.53 21.75
C LEU A 109 -3.64 36.02 20.34
N LYS A 110 -4.23 37.21 20.22
CA LYS A 110 -4.51 37.82 18.92
C LYS A 110 -3.24 38.01 18.09
N LYS A 111 -2.18 38.53 18.71
CA LYS A 111 -0.87 38.70 18.04
C LYS A 111 -0.28 37.36 17.60
N ALA A 112 -0.34 36.34 18.45
CA ALA A 112 0.15 35.00 18.12
C ALA A 112 -0.63 34.39 16.95
N ASN A 113 -1.96 34.58 16.92
CA ASN A 113 -2.81 34.12 15.82
C ASN A 113 -2.50 34.86 14.51
N ASP A 114 -2.32 36.18 14.56
CA ASP A 114 -1.94 36.99 13.40
C ASP A 114 -0.55 36.58 12.85
N ASP A 115 0.42 36.32 13.73
CA ASP A 115 1.75 35.85 13.36
C ASP A 115 1.70 34.42 12.79
N ALA A 116 0.89 33.53 13.36
CA ALA A 116 0.67 32.18 12.84
C ALA A 116 0.05 32.23 11.43
N LYS A 117 -0.96 33.10 11.22
CA LYS A 117 -1.58 33.31 9.90
C LYS A 117 -0.56 33.80 8.87
N ARG A 118 0.28 34.78 9.24
CA ARG A 118 1.37 35.28 8.37
C ARG A 118 2.39 34.19 8.04
N ASN A 119 2.73 33.34 9.00
CA ASN A 119 3.67 32.24 8.77
C ASN A 119 3.07 31.18 7.84
N ARG A 120 1.78 30.85 7.97
CA ARG A 120 1.08 29.95 7.03
C ARG A 120 1.11 30.51 5.60
N PHE A 121 0.82 31.79 5.42
CA PHE A 121 0.89 32.42 4.09
C PHE A 121 2.30 32.42 3.51
N ARG A 122 3.33 32.74 4.31
CA ARG A 122 4.72 32.68 3.86
C ARG A 122 5.16 31.25 3.51
N ALA A 123 4.72 30.25 4.27
CA ALA A 123 4.99 28.85 3.97
C ALA A 123 4.35 28.44 2.64
N LYS A 124 3.07 28.79 2.42
CA LYS A 124 2.36 28.55 1.16
C LYS A 124 3.04 29.26 -0.02
N GLU A 125 3.45 30.51 0.15
CA GLU A 125 4.16 31.28 -0.88
C GLU A 125 5.55 30.68 -1.21
N LEU A 126 6.27 30.18 -0.20
CA LEU A 126 7.55 29.49 -0.42
C LEU A 126 7.36 28.15 -1.12
N GLU A 127 6.33 27.39 -0.76
CA GLU A 127 5.97 26.14 -1.42
C GLU A 127 5.56 26.39 -2.88
N GLU A 128 4.77 27.43 -3.15
CA GLU A 128 4.38 27.81 -4.49
C GLU A 128 5.56 28.33 -5.32
N LYS A 129 6.48 29.10 -4.72
CA LYS A 129 7.73 29.50 -5.36
C LYS A 129 8.66 28.33 -5.63
N ALA A 130 8.71 27.33 -4.75
CA ALA A 130 9.43 26.09 -5.01
C ALA A 130 8.78 25.32 -6.17
N ARG A 131 7.45 25.20 -6.18
CA ARG A 131 6.66 24.57 -7.25
C ARG A 131 6.82 25.29 -8.60
N ALA A 132 6.93 26.62 -8.61
CA ALA A 132 7.15 27.43 -9.81
C ALA A 132 8.61 27.43 -10.28
N GLY A 133 9.56 27.12 -9.39
CA GLY A 133 10.99 26.99 -9.68
C GLY A 133 11.42 25.58 -10.09
N GLU A 134 10.59 24.56 -9.86
CA GLU A 134 10.75 23.22 -10.40
C GLU A 134 10.80 23.31 -11.93
N THR A 135 11.90 22.85 -12.53
CA THR A 135 11.98 22.74 -13.99
C THR A 135 10.90 21.76 -14.47
N GLU A 136 10.35 21.94 -15.67
CA GLU A 136 9.34 21.02 -16.24
C GLU A 136 9.77 19.54 -16.14
N HIS A 137 11.08 19.29 -16.16
CA HIS A 137 11.69 17.99 -15.95
C HIS A 137 11.49 17.39 -14.54
N GLU A 138 11.61 18.19 -13.48
CA GLU A 138 11.40 17.74 -12.09
C GLU A 138 9.91 17.52 -11.81
N LYS A 139 9.04 18.38 -12.35
CA LYS A 139 7.59 18.19 -12.31
C LYS A 139 7.19 16.88 -12.99
N ALA A 140 7.74 16.60 -14.18
CA ALA A 140 7.50 15.36 -14.90
C ALA A 140 8.02 14.12 -14.13
N LEU A 141 9.17 14.22 -13.46
CA LEU A 141 9.70 13.12 -12.64
C LEU A 141 8.84 12.84 -11.40
N ARG A 142 8.31 13.88 -10.74
CA ARG A 142 7.40 13.74 -9.60
C ARG A 142 6.07 13.13 -10.02
N GLU A 143 5.48 13.63 -11.10
CA GLU A 143 4.22 13.10 -11.64
C GLU A 143 4.39 11.64 -12.09
N ALA A 144 5.48 11.33 -12.80
CA ALA A 144 5.79 9.95 -13.20
C ALA A 144 5.99 9.02 -11.99
N ARG A 145 6.55 9.53 -10.88
CA ARG A 145 6.73 8.78 -9.65
C ARG A 145 5.40 8.54 -8.93
N GLU A 146 4.61 9.59 -8.73
CA GLU A 146 3.29 9.49 -8.11
C GLU A 146 2.36 8.58 -8.93
N GLU A 147 2.41 8.67 -10.25
CA GLU A 147 1.62 7.82 -11.13
C GLU A 147 2.11 6.37 -11.12
N GLY A 148 3.42 6.16 -11.10
CA GLY A 148 4.02 4.84 -10.92
C GLY A 148 3.57 4.21 -9.60
N GLU A 149 3.71 4.93 -8.50
CA GLU A 149 3.31 4.48 -7.17
C GLU A 149 1.80 4.17 -7.11
N LYS A 150 0.93 5.02 -7.66
CA LYS A 150 -0.53 4.75 -7.73
C LYS A 150 -0.87 3.49 -8.53
N ARG A 151 -0.22 3.29 -9.68
CA ARG A 151 -0.44 2.13 -10.56
C ARG A 151 -0.01 0.82 -9.92
N PHE A 152 1.06 0.80 -9.13
CA PHE A 152 1.57 -0.42 -8.47
C PHE A 152 1.01 -0.63 -7.06
N ARG A 153 0.69 0.43 -6.31
CA ARG A 153 0.14 0.35 -4.96
C ARG A 153 -1.19 -0.39 -4.94
N THR A 154 -2.13 0.00 -5.79
CA THR A 154 -3.47 -0.60 -5.81
C THR A 154 -3.45 -2.13 -6.01
N PRO A 155 -2.78 -2.69 -7.03
CA PRO A 155 -2.72 -4.15 -7.20
C PRO A 155 -1.89 -4.84 -6.11
N LEU A 156 -0.82 -4.21 -5.60
CA LEU A 156 -0.01 -4.77 -4.51
C LEU A 156 -0.82 -4.91 -3.22
N VAL A 157 -1.47 -3.83 -2.79
CA VAL A 157 -2.36 -3.80 -1.61
C VAL A 157 -3.49 -4.82 -1.76
N LYS A 158 -4.13 -4.89 -2.94
CA LYS A 158 -5.16 -5.90 -3.23
C LYS A 158 -4.65 -7.34 -3.10
N ALA A 159 -3.45 -7.61 -3.59
CA ALA A 159 -2.87 -8.95 -3.54
C ALA A 159 -2.56 -9.36 -2.09
N ALA A 160 -1.91 -8.49 -1.33
CA ALA A 160 -1.58 -8.74 0.07
C ALA A 160 -2.83 -8.85 0.95
N ALA A 161 -3.82 -7.96 0.77
CA ALA A 161 -5.07 -8.03 1.50
C ALA A 161 -5.82 -9.35 1.24
N ARG A 162 -5.80 -9.86 0.01
CA ARG A 162 -6.35 -11.20 -0.29
C ARG A 162 -5.63 -12.31 0.46
N VAL A 163 -4.30 -12.25 0.55
CA VAL A 163 -3.50 -13.23 1.29
C VAL A 163 -3.84 -13.16 2.78
N ALA A 164 -3.78 -11.96 3.38
CA ALA A 164 -4.09 -11.75 4.79
C ALA A 164 -5.52 -12.18 5.16
N LEU A 165 -6.52 -11.87 4.33
CA LEU A 165 -7.89 -12.34 4.53
C LEU A 165 -8.02 -13.86 4.42
N SER A 166 -7.25 -14.49 3.52
CA SER A 166 -7.24 -15.95 3.40
C SER A 166 -6.60 -16.63 4.62
N GLU A 167 -5.54 -16.04 5.17
CA GLU A 167 -4.87 -16.50 6.39
C GLU A 167 -5.73 -16.29 7.64
N ALA A 168 -6.50 -15.20 7.68
CA ALA A 168 -7.47 -14.93 8.73
C ALA A 168 -8.67 -15.90 8.72
N GLY A 169 -8.81 -16.73 7.69
CA GLY A 169 -9.82 -17.78 7.61
C GLY A 169 -11.17 -17.33 7.06
N VAL A 170 -11.19 -16.34 6.16
CA VAL A 170 -12.42 -15.92 5.47
C VAL A 170 -13.09 -17.13 4.79
N SER A 171 -14.34 -17.36 5.15
CA SER A 171 -15.27 -18.28 4.52
C SER A 171 -15.96 -17.62 3.31
N GLY A 172 -16.02 -18.34 2.20
CA GLY A 172 -16.68 -17.88 0.97
C GLY A 172 -15.77 -17.10 0.02
N SER A 173 -16.31 -16.04 -0.60
CA SER A 173 -15.59 -15.26 -1.62
C SER A 173 -14.79 -14.13 -0.96
N THR A 174 -13.46 -14.25 -0.98
CA THR A 174 -12.53 -13.21 -0.53
C THR A 174 -12.74 -11.88 -1.24
N ASP A 175 -13.16 -11.87 -2.51
CA ASP A 175 -13.46 -10.65 -3.25
C ASP A 175 -14.61 -9.82 -2.66
N ARG A 176 -15.53 -10.46 -1.93
CA ARG A 176 -16.62 -9.75 -1.26
C ARG A 176 -16.12 -9.01 -0.03
N VAL A 177 -15.29 -9.68 0.78
CA VAL A 177 -14.69 -9.10 1.99
C VAL A 177 -13.67 -8.03 1.61
N LEU A 178 -12.95 -8.22 0.50
CA LEU A 178 -11.99 -7.24 -0.02
C LEU A 178 -12.62 -5.88 -0.35
N ARG A 179 -13.93 -5.82 -0.65
CA ARG A 179 -14.65 -4.55 -0.88
C ARG A 179 -15.02 -3.81 0.41
N LEU A 180 -14.93 -4.48 1.56
CA LEU A 180 -15.20 -3.90 2.88
C LEU A 180 -13.92 -3.35 3.53
N VAL A 181 -12.75 -3.80 3.05
CA VAL A 181 -11.43 -3.30 3.45
C VAL A 181 -11.23 -1.90 2.87
N ASP A 182 -10.93 -0.93 3.72
CA ASP A 182 -10.52 0.41 3.30
C ASP A 182 -9.08 0.37 2.79
N MET A 183 -8.91 0.45 1.46
CA MET A 183 -7.59 0.40 0.81
C MET A 183 -6.82 1.72 0.90
N ASP A 184 -7.52 2.83 1.12
CA ASP A 184 -6.92 4.16 1.15
C ASP A 184 -6.22 4.42 2.48
N ALA A 185 -6.72 3.80 3.56
CA ALA A 185 -6.08 3.76 4.87
C ALA A 185 -4.77 2.94 4.93
N LEU A 186 -4.49 2.11 3.92
CA LEU A 186 -3.32 1.22 3.87
C LEU A 186 -2.15 1.87 3.14
N SER A 187 -0.98 1.97 3.79
CA SER A 187 0.25 2.49 3.19
C SER A 187 1.26 1.38 2.93
N VAL A 188 2.01 1.49 1.83
CA VAL A 188 3.15 0.62 1.53
C VAL A 188 4.41 1.33 2.03
N ASP A 189 5.25 0.65 2.79
CA ASP A 189 6.53 1.19 3.27
C ASP A 189 7.66 1.03 2.23
N ASP A 190 8.86 1.48 2.59
CA ASP A 190 10.04 1.41 1.73
C ASP A 190 10.52 -0.02 1.45
N GLU A 191 10.10 -1.00 2.27
CA GLU A 191 10.44 -2.42 2.13
C GLU A 191 9.41 -3.17 1.27
N GLY A 192 8.27 -2.54 0.99
CA GLY A 192 7.17 -3.12 0.23
C GLY A 192 6.14 -3.84 1.12
N ASP A 193 6.26 -3.71 2.44
CA ASP A 193 5.29 -4.22 3.40
C ASP A 193 4.13 -3.22 3.58
N ILE A 194 2.95 -3.74 3.91
CA ILE A 194 1.72 -2.93 3.99
C ILE A 194 1.40 -2.68 5.46
N VAL A 195 1.65 -1.45 5.89
CA VAL A 195 1.37 -0.98 7.23
C VAL A 195 -0.14 -0.76 7.39
N GLY A 196 -0.69 -1.26 8.50
CA GLY A 196 -2.12 -1.12 8.84
C GLY A 196 -3.02 -2.27 8.37
N LEU A 197 -2.51 -3.21 7.57
CA LEU A 197 -3.31 -4.31 7.03
C LEU A 197 -3.89 -5.21 8.13
N ASP A 198 -3.10 -5.55 9.15
CA ASP A 198 -3.54 -6.42 10.26
C ASP A 198 -4.63 -5.78 11.12
N ALA A 199 -4.52 -4.47 11.35
CA ALA A 199 -5.52 -3.70 12.09
C ALA A 199 -6.84 -3.68 11.31
N GLU A 200 -6.77 -3.47 10.00
CA GLU A 200 -7.92 -3.44 9.12
C GLU A 200 -8.60 -4.81 8.99
N VAL A 201 -7.82 -5.90 8.90
CA VAL A 201 -8.38 -7.26 8.94
C VAL A 201 -9.07 -7.55 10.28
N THR A 202 -8.51 -7.05 11.40
CA THR A 202 -9.11 -7.18 12.73
C THR A 202 -10.43 -6.41 12.81
N ARG A 203 -10.47 -5.17 12.33
CA ARG A 203 -11.69 -4.35 12.22
C ARG A 203 -12.78 -5.08 11.43
N VAL A 204 -12.45 -5.58 10.25
CA VAL A 204 -13.40 -6.32 9.40
C VAL A 204 -13.89 -7.61 10.07
N LYS A 205 -13.04 -8.28 10.87
CA LYS A 205 -13.41 -9.47 11.64
C LYS A 205 -14.35 -9.15 12.81
N GLU A 206 -14.20 -8.00 13.44
CA GLU A 206 -15.08 -7.52 14.51
C GLU A 206 -16.43 -7.05 13.96
N GLU A 207 -16.42 -6.29 12.85
CA GLU A 207 -17.64 -5.77 12.22
C GLU A 207 -18.45 -6.86 11.50
N TYR A 208 -17.78 -7.83 10.86
CA TYR A 208 -18.42 -8.86 10.04
C TYR A 208 -17.93 -10.28 10.37
N PRO A 209 -18.17 -10.77 11.60
CA PRO A 209 -17.70 -12.09 12.03
C PRO A 209 -18.29 -13.24 11.22
N GLU A 210 -19.43 -13.04 10.55
CA GLU A 210 -20.07 -14.04 9.68
C GLU A 210 -19.17 -14.49 8.53
N PHE A 211 -18.27 -13.63 8.05
CA PHE A 211 -17.34 -14.02 7.01
C PHE A 211 -16.22 -14.91 7.53
N PHE A 212 -15.88 -14.86 8.82
CA PHE A 212 -14.75 -15.62 9.39
C PHE A 212 -15.19 -16.91 10.10
N GLN A 213 -16.49 -17.16 10.22
CA GLN A 213 -16.99 -18.41 10.76
C GLN A 213 -16.79 -19.52 9.74
N ALA A 214 -16.04 -20.56 10.11
CA ALA A 214 -15.87 -21.73 9.28
C ALA A 214 -17.27 -22.24 8.87
N PRO A 215 -17.53 -22.47 7.56
CA PRO A 215 -18.85 -22.85 7.10
C PRO A 215 -19.22 -24.12 7.86
N ALA A 216 -20.28 -24.03 8.67
CA ALA A 216 -20.70 -25.11 9.54
C ALA A 216 -20.75 -26.37 8.69
N LYS A 217 -19.80 -27.31 8.92
CA LYS A 217 -19.56 -28.46 8.05
C LYS A 217 -20.91 -29.06 7.72
N ALA A 218 -21.34 -28.89 6.47
CA ALA A 218 -22.64 -29.41 6.04
C ALA A 218 -22.58 -30.89 6.37
N LYS A 219 -23.38 -31.33 7.36
CA LYS A 219 -23.42 -32.73 7.78
C LYS A 219 -23.54 -33.53 6.49
N PRO A 220 -22.61 -34.45 6.20
CA PRO A 220 -22.63 -35.17 4.94
C PRO A 220 -24.04 -35.75 4.82
N LYS A 221 -24.79 -35.31 3.79
CA LYS A 221 -26.11 -35.89 3.51
C LYS A 221 -25.85 -37.39 3.49
N ALA A 222 -26.42 -38.11 4.46
CA ALA A 222 -26.25 -39.53 4.59
C ALA A 222 -26.57 -40.11 3.22
N ARG A 223 -25.51 -40.52 2.50
CA ARG A 223 -25.71 -41.19 1.23
C ARG A 223 -26.56 -42.40 1.60
N PRO A 224 -27.70 -42.64 0.94
CA PRO A 224 -28.46 -43.85 1.20
C PRO A 224 -27.51 -45.03 1.04
N THR A 225 -27.15 -45.63 2.16
CA THR A 225 -26.29 -46.79 2.25
C THR A 225 -27.04 -47.95 1.60
N ALA A 226 -26.39 -48.55 0.60
CA ALA A 226 -26.69 -49.89 0.08
C ALA A 226 -28.09 -50.10 -0.52
N ALA A 227 -28.31 -49.57 -1.74
CA ALA A 227 -28.91 -50.41 -2.76
C ALA A 227 -27.77 -51.16 -3.46
N ASP A 228 -27.90 -52.48 -3.58
CA ASP A 228 -26.96 -53.38 -4.28
C ASP A 228 -26.48 -52.77 -5.61
N ARG A 229 -25.31 -52.11 -5.58
CA ARG A 229 -24.61 -51.79 -6.81
C ARG A 229 -24.07 -53.10 -7.34
N LYS A 230 -24.71 -53.60 -8.40
CA LYS A 230 -24.17 -54.67 -9.23
C LYS A 230 -22.66 -54.42 -9.44
N PRO A 231 -21.80 -55.43 -9.26
CA PRO A 231 -20.36 -55.28 -9.42
C PRO A 231 -20.09 -54.64 -10.76
N ALA A 232 -19.30 -53.56 -10.76
CA ALA A 232 -18.99 -52.80 -11.96
C ALA A 232 -18.34 -53.75 -12.97
N GLU A 233 -18.96 -53.91 -14.14
CA GLU A 233 -18.37 -54.62 -15.26
C GLU A 233 -17.00 -53.98 -15.55
N GLU A 234 -15.97 -54.81 -15.56
CA GLU A 234 -14.59 -54.38 -15.74
C GLU A 234 -14.47 -53.60 -17.05
N LYS A 235 -14.11 -52.32 -16.94
CA LYS A 235 -13.92 -51.48 -18.12
C LYS A 235 -12.85 -52.13 -19.01
N PRO A 236 -13.06 -52.19 -20.34
CA PRO A 236 -12.07 -52.75 -21.24
C PRO A 236 -10.75 -52.01 -21.07
N LYS A 237 -9.65 -52.77 -20.96
CA LYS A 237 -8.29 -52.24 -20.76
C LYS A 237 -8.01 -51.12 -21.76
N SER A 238 -7.51 -49.99 -21.26
CA SER A 238 -7.17 -48.82 -22.08
C SER A 238 -6.14 -49.19 -23.15
N SER A 239 -6.13 -48.51 -24.30
CA SER A 239 -5.15 -48.79 -25.37
C SER A 239 -3.71 -48.66 -24.86
N ALA A 240 -3.48 -47.78 -23.88
CA ALA A 240 -2.19 -47.61 -23.20
C ALA A 240 -1.80 -48.86 -22.38
N GLU A 241 -2.74 -49.48 -21.67
CA GLU A 241 -2.50 -50.74 -20.93
C GLU A 241 -2.27 -51.91 -21.88
N GLN A 242 -3.01 -51.97 -23.00
CA GLN A 242 -2.80 -53.00 -24.01
C GLN A 242 -1.40 -52.90 -24.65
N HIS A 243 -0.95 -51.66 -24.92
CA HIS A 243 0.39 -51.43 -25.45
C HIS A 243 1.48 -51.74 -24.42
N ALA A 244 1.29 -51.35 -23.16
CA ALA A 244 2.21 -51.64 -22.07
C ALA A 244 2.38 -53.16 -21.84
N LEU A 245 1.29 -53.93 -21.88
CA LEU A 245 1.32 -55.39 -21.76
C LEU A 245 2.08 -56.05 -22.93
N ARG A 246 1.92 -55.52 -24.15
CA ARG A 246 2.66 -55.99 -25.33
C ARG A 246 4.16 -55.72 -25.22
N VAL A 247 4.55 -54.56 -24.69
CA VAL A 247 5.97 -54.19 -24.51
C VAL A 247 6.62 -54.97 -23.35
N LEU A 248 5.86 -55.25 -22.28
CA LEU A 248 6.34 -55.99 -21.10
C LEU A 248 6.38 -57.52 -21.31
N GLY A 249 6.06 -58.02 -22.52
CA GLY A 249 6.10 -59.45 -22.83
C GLY A 249 5.13 -60.32 -22.03
N ARG A 250 4.18 -59.71 -21.30
CA ARG A 250 3.11 -60.40 -20.58
C ARG A 250 1.91 -60.55 -21.49
N THR A 251 2.02 -61.47 -22.45
CA THR A 251 0.85 -62.05 -23.09
C THR A 251 0.27 -63.10 -22.15
N ALA A 252 -1.01 -62.95 -21.80
CA ALA A 252 -1.80 -64.03 -21.21
C ALA A 252 -2.18 -65.04 -22.29
#